data_AF-A0A959JT71-F1
#
_entry.id   AF-A0A959JT71-F1
#
_cell.length_a   1.000
_cell.length_b   1.000
_cell.length_c   1.000
_cell.angle_alpha   90.00
_cell.angle_beta   90.00
_cell.angle_gamma   90.00
#
_symmetry.space_group_name_H-M   'P 1'
#
loop_
_entity.id
_entity.type
_entity.pdbx_description
1 polymer ?
#
loop_
_entity_poly.entity_id
_entity_poly.type
_entity_poly.pdbx_seq_one_letter_code
_entity_poly.pdbx_strand_id
1 'polypeptide(L)'
;MKLQYGISLFLLLFSMLQVQAQRLEKFEEEPEKFLEQLKEYMTASKRDVLEEVYKDFEERWRNGLYSEEEVTQIINTSNGMLTQRMTASPYFLEYLKCLITVKDAEDGAER
;
A
#
# COMPACT_ATOMS: atom_id res chain seq x y z
N MET A 1 44.18 11.43 -20.11
CA MET A 1 43.68 10.55 -19.03
C MET A 1 42.93 11.27 -17.91
N LYS A 2 43.36 12.44 -17.40
CA LYS A 2 42.69 13.11 -16.25
C LYS A 2 41.23 13.58 -16.50
N LEU A 3 40.87 13.94 -17.74
CA LEU A 3 39.53 14.41 -18.10
C LEU A 3 38.47 13.29 -18.16
N GLN A 4 38.90 12.06 -18.42
CA GLN A 4 38.02 10.89 -18.59
C GLN A 4 37.48 10.38 -17.23
N TYR A 5 38.28 10.52 -16.17
CA TYR A 5 37.86 10.21 -14.81
C TYR A 5 36.86 11.25 -14.27
N GLY A 6 36.95 12.51 -14.70
CA GLY A 6 35.98 13.54 -14.33
C GLY A 6 34.58 13.27 -14.88
N ILE A 7 34.49 12.85 -16.15
CA ILE A 7 33.22 12.47 -16.79
C ILE A 7 32.65 11.19 -16.16
N SER A 8 33.50 10.19 -15.90
CA SER A 8 33.06 8.96 -15.23
C SER A 8 32.58 9.21 -13.80
N LEU A 9 33.24 10.10 -13.05
CA LEU A 9 32.82 10.50 -11.70
C LEU A 9 31.50 11.29 -11.72
N PHE A 10 31.31 12.17 -12.71
CA PHE A 10 30.08 12.93 -12.89
C PHE A 10 28.88 12.02 -13.22
N LEU A 11 29.07 11.01 -14.08
CA LEU A 11 28.04 10.02 -14.40
C LEU A 11 27.67 9.13 -13.19
N LEU A 12 28.64 8.83 -12.32
CA LEU A 12 28.44 8.04 -11.10
C LEU A 12 27.71 8.83 -10.00
N LEU A 13 27.88 10.15 -9.95
CA LEU A 13 27.12 11.02 -9.05
C LEU A 13 25.69 11.25 -9.53
N PHE A 14 25.46 11.26 -10.85
CA PHE A 14 24.12 11.43 -11.42
C PHE A 14 23.21 10.21 -11.19
N SER A 15 23.77 8.99 -11.19
CA SER A 15 22.98 7.76 -10.94
C SER A 15 22.47 7.64 -9.49
N MET A 16 23.11 8.31 -8.52
CA MET A 16 22.66 8.34 -7.12
C MET A 16 21.43 9.23 -6.90
N LEU A 17 21.09 10.12 -7.85
CA LEU A 17 19.92 11.01 -7.75
C LEU A 17 18.61 10.32 -8.14
N GLN A 18 18.65 9.08 -8.63
CA GLN A 18 17.47 8.38 -9.17
C GLN A 18 16.73 7.52 -8.14
N VAL A 19 17.18 7.45 -6.87
CA VAL A 19 16.48 6.72 -5.81
C VAL A 19 15.68 7.71 -4.95
N GLN A 20 14.64 8.29 -5.55
CA GLN A 20 13.50 8.78 -4.76
C GLN A 20 12.35 7.82 -5.01
N ALA A 21 12.01 6.99 -4.03
CA ALA A 21 10.71 6.36 -3.99
C ALA A 21 9.68 7.50 -3.98
N GLN A 22 9.02 7.73 -5.13
CA GLN A 22 8.00 8.75 -5.23
C GLN A 22 6.89 8.39 -4.25
N ARG A 23 6.50 9.37 -3.43
CA ARG A 23 5.42 9.17 -2.46
C ARG A 23 4.15 8.84 -3.23
N LEU A 24 3.48 7.75 -2.86
CA LEU A 24 2.17 7.42 -3.38
C LEU A 24 1.16 8.52 -2.97
N GLU A 25 0.61 9.22 -3.96
CA GLU A 25 -0.36 10.31 -3.73
C GLU A 25 -1.81 9.85 -3.85
N LYS A 26 -2.07 8.87 -4.71
CA LYS A 26 -3.38 8.26 -4.93
C LYS A 26 -3.19 6.80 -5.34
N PHE A 27 -4.03 5.92 -4.83
CA PHE A 27 -4.18 4.57 -5.34
C PHE A 27 -4.97 4.54 -6.64
N GLU A 28 -4.72 3.53 -7.47
CA GLU A 28 -5.54 3.19 -8.63
C GLU A 28 -6.97 2.82 -8.22
N GLU A 29 -7.93 3.12 -9.09
CA GLU A 29 -9.36 2.82 -8.85
C GLU A 29 -9.73 1.40 -9.26
N GLU A 30 -8.89 0.76 -10.08
CA GLU A 30 -9.06 -0.63 -10.49
C GLU A 30 -8.68 -1.55 -9.30
N PRO A 31 -9.58 -2.46 -8.85
CA PRO A 31 -9.42 -3.22 -7.61
C PRO A 31 -8.13 -4.02 -7.48
N GLU A 32 -7.65 -4.65 -8.56
CA GLU A 32 -6.42 -5.46 -8.49
C GLU A 32 -5.18 -4.59 -8.40
N LYS A 33 -5.10 -3.51 -9.20
CA LYS A 33 -4.04 -2.50 -9.05
C LYS A 33 -4.03 -1.84 -7.68
N PHE A 34 -5.22 -1.59 -7.09
CA PHE A 34 -5.32 -1.08 -5.73
C PHE A 34 -4.65 -2.04 -4.73
N LEU A 35 -4.96 -3.35 -4.80
CA LEU A 35 -4.34 -4.35 -3.92
C LEU A 35 -2.82 -4.41 -4.10
N GLU A 36 -2.33 -4.42 -5.33
CA GLU A 36 -0.88 -4.43 -5.62
C GLU A 36 -0.17 -3.22 -5.00
N GLN A 37 -0.71 -2.01 -5.18
CA GLN A 37 -0.15 -0.79 -4.60
C GLN A 37 -0.26 -0.77 -3.08
N LEU A 38 -1.37 -1.26 -2.52
CA LEU A 38 -1.55 -1.36 -1.08
C LEU A 38 -0.52 -2.33 -0.47
N LYS A 39 -0.23 -3.44 -1.14
CA LYS A 39 0.83 -4.39 -0.74
C LYS A 39 2.18 -3.71 -0.65
N GLU A 40 2.59 -3.02 -1.71
CA GLU A 40 3.86 -2.30 -1.74
C GLU A 40 3.92 -1.26 -0.61
N TYR A 41 2.83 -0.52 -0.42
CA TYR A 41 2.72 0.50 0.62
C TYR A 41 2.84 -0.08 2.05
N MET A 42 2.14 -1.17 2.33
CA MET A 42 2.17 -1.83 3.65
C MET A 42 3.50 -2.53 3.93
N THR A 43 4.16 -3.09 2.91
CA THR A 43 5.39 -3.87 3.05
C THR A 43 6.67 -3.04 2.93
N ALA A 44 6.58 -1.76 2.55
CA ALA A 44 7.74 -0.88 2.37
C ALA A 44 8.70 -0.82 3.57
N SER A 45 8.18 -0.95 4.80
CA SER A 45 8.99 -0.93 6.03
C SER A 45 9.56 -2.28 6.47
N LYS A 46 9.18 -3.38 5.80
CA LYS A 46 9.56 -4.77 6.14
C LYS A 46 9.22 -5.18 7.57
N ARG A 47 8.14 -4.62 8.13
CA ARG A 47 7.62 -5.02 9.45
C ARG A 47 6.60 -6.14 9.24
N ASP A 48 6.86 -7.30 9.83
CA ASP A 48 6.03 -8.50 9.68
C ASP A 48 4.55 -8.24 9.97
N VAL A 49 4.24 -7.50 11.04
CA VAL A 49 2.86 -7.16 11.42
C VAL A 49 2.06 -6.42 10.32
N LEU A 50 2.72 -5.60 9.49
CA LEU A 50 2.04 -4.91 8.39
C LEU A 50 1.79 -5.87 7.22
N GLU A 51 2.73 -6.78 6.98
CA GLU A 51 2.61 -7.80 5.94
C GLU A 51 1.54 -8.84 6.29
N GLU A 52 1.49 -9.30 7.54
CA GLU A 52 0.48 -10.22 8.05
C GLU A 52 -0.93 -9.63 7.90
N VAL A 53 -1.16 -8.41 8.40
CA VAL A 53 -2.47 -7.75 8.29
C VAL A 53 -2.86 -7.51 6.83
N TYR A 54 -1.91 -7.15 5.96
CA TYR A 54 -2.19 -7.04 4.53
C TYR A 54 -2.61 -8.39 3.92
N LYS A 55 -1.92 -9.49 4.23
CA LYS A 55 -2.26 -10.83 3.71
C LYS A 55 -3.65 -11.27 4.16
N ASP A 56 -3.99 -11.06 5.42
CA ASP A 56 -5.31 -11.40 5.96
C ASP A 56 -6.41 -10.60 5.26
N PHE A 57 -6.17 -9.31 5.01
CA PHE A 57 -7.07 -8.43 4.26
C PHE A 57 -7.22 -8.89 2.80
N GLU A 58 -6.10 -9.17 2.11
CA GLU A 58 -6.08 -9.61 0.72
C GLU A 58 -6.83 -10.93 0.54
N GLU A 59 -6.67 -11.90 1.44
CA GLU A 59 -7.41 -13.17 1.39
C GLU A 59 -8.92 -12.93 1.38
N ARG A 60 -9.41 -12.09 2.29
CA ARG A 60 -10.84 -11.76 2.42
C ARG A 60 -11.35 -10.97 1.22
N TRP A 61 -10.54 -10.05 0.71
CA TRP A 61 -10.82 -9.33 -0.53
C TRP A 61 -11.00 -10.29 -1.71
N ARG A 62 -10.05 -11.21 -1.92
CA ARG A 62 -10.08 -12.16 -3.04
C ARG A 62 -11.17 -13.21 -2.91
N ASN A 63 -11.58 -13.53 -1.69
CA ASN A 63 -12.73 -14.39 -1.41
C ASN A 63 -14.08 -13.68 -1.64
N GLY A 64 -14.09 -12.39 -1.97
CA GLY A 64 -15.31 -11.64 -2.30
C GLY A 64 -16.12 -11.20 -1.08
N LEU A 65 -15.49 -11.08 0.10
CA LEU A 65 -16.20 -10.64 1.33
C LEU A 65 -16.62 -9.17 1.30
N TYR A 66 -16.09 -8.37 0.36
CA TYR A 66 -16.44 -6.98 0.18
C TYR A 66 -17.25 -6.82 -1.11
N SER A 67 -18.40 -6.17 -1.00
CA SER A 67 -19.21 -5.77 -2.15
C SER A 67 -18.50 -4.69 -2.99
N GLU A 68 -18.97 -4.47 -4.22
CA GLU A 68 -18.42 -3.44 -5.11
C GLU A 68 -18.49 -2.03 -4.51
N GLU A 69 -19.57 -1.72 -3.79
CA GLU A 69 -19.73 -0.45 -3.07
C GLU A 69 -18.69 -0.29 -1.97
N GLU A 70 -18.44 -1.35 -1.21
CA GLU A 70 -17.45 -1.34 -0.14
C GLU A 70 -16.04 -1.26 -0.67
N VAL A 71 -15.71 -1.99 -1.74
CA VAL A 71 -14.43 -1.88 -2.46
C VAL A 71 -14.19 -0.42 -2.86
N THR A 72 -15.19 0.23 -3.47
CA THR A 72 -15.11 1.63 -3.85
C THR A 72 -14.87 2.54 -2.64
N GLN A 73 -15.60 2.30 -1.54
CA GLN A 73 -15.46 3.08 -0.31
C GLN A 73 -14.10 2.87 0.38
N ILE A 74 -13.55 1.66 0.33
CA ILE A 74 -12.24 1.32 0.88
C ILE A 74 -11.14 2.06 0.11
N ILE A 75 -11.21 2.08 -1.22
CA ILE A 75 -10.28 2.83 -2.07
C ILE A 75 -10.37 4.33 -1.76
N ASN A 76 -11.59 4.87 -1.69
CA ASN A 76 -11.81 6.29 -1.36
C ASN A 76 -11.26 6.67 0.01
N THR A 77 -11.50 5.83 1.02
CA THR A 77 -10.98 6.04 2.38
C THR A 77 -9.46 6.00 2.40
N SER A 78 -8.86 5.01 1.73
CA SER A 78 -7.40 4.87 1.59
C SER A 78 -6.76 6.10 0.93
N ASN A 79 -7.39 6.64 -0.12
CA ASN A 79 -6.96 7.89 -0.76
C ASN A 79 -7.09 9.11 0.17
N GLY A 80 -8.16 9.17 0.98
CA GLY A 80 -8.31 10.17 2.03
C GLY A 80 -7.19 10.11 3.08
N MET A 81 -6.74 8.91 3.44
CA MET A 81 -5.62 8.69 4.35
C MET A 81 -4.29 9.16 3.74
N LEU A 82 -4.04 8.85 2.45
CA LEU A 82 -2.85 9.34 1.75
C LEU A 82 -2.80 10.87 1.68
N THR A 83 -3.94 11.51 1.39
CA THR A 83 -4.08 12.98 1.36
C THR A 83 -3.68 13.60 2.69
N GLN A 84 -4.10 12.96 3.79
CA GLN A 84 -3.78 13.37 5.16
C GLN A 84 -2.38 12.96 5.64
N ARG A 85 -1.56 12.37 4.75
CA ARG A 85 -0.19 11.90 5.05
C ARG A 85 -0.14 10.83 6.14
N MET A 86 -1.22 10.07 6.30
CA MET A 86 -1.25 8.93 7.22
C MET A 86 -0.30 7.84 6.71
N THR A 87 0.54 7.33 7.62
CA THR A 87 1.53 6.29 7.34
C THR A 87 0.94 4.88 7.46
N ALA A 88 1.61 3.88 6.87
CA ALA A 88 1.20 2.48 6.95
C ALA A 88 0.92 2.00 8.39
N SER A 89 1.74 2.43 9.36
CA SER A 89 1.50 2.23 10.79
C SER A 89 1.47 3.57 11.52
N PRO A 90 0.56 3.78 12.47
CA PRO A 90 -0.50 2.85 12.88
C PRO A 90 -1.73 2.87 11.95
N TYR A 91 -1.87 3.84 11.06
CA TYR A 91 -3.17 4.18 10.47
C TYR A 91 -3.74 3.12 9.53
N PHE A 92 -3.02 2.74 8.47
CA PHE A 92 -3.52 1.70 7.56
C PHE A 92 -3.61 0.34 8.27
N LEU A 93 -2.65 0.03 9.13
CA LEU A 93 -2.67 -1.17 9.96
C LEU A 93 -3.99 -1.32 10.73
N GLU A 94 -4.37 -0.31 11.51
CA GLU A 94 -5.59 -0.38 12.33
C GLU A 94 -6.87 -0.29 11.48
N TYR A 95 -6.83 0.43 10.37
CA TYR A 95 -7.94 0.47 9.42
C TYR A 95 -8.23 -0.91 8.82
N LEU A 96 -7.21 -1.61 8.29
CA LEU A 96 -7.39 -2.95 7.72
C LEU A 96 -7.84 -3.97 8.77
N LYS A 97 -7.30 -3.91 9.99
CA LYS A 97 -7.77 -4.77 11.10
C LYS A 97 -9.25 -4.55 11.41
N CYS A 98 -9.71 -3.30 11.39
CA CYS A 98 -11.10 -2.96 11.63
C CYS A 98 -12.00 -3.58 10.54
N LEU A 99 -11.64 -3.41 9.26
CA LEU A 99 -12.36 -4.00 8.14
C LEU A 99 -12.45 -5.53 8.25
N ILE A 100 -11.33 -6.19 8.53
CA ILE A 100 -11.28 -7.65 8.76
C ILE A 100 -12.24 -8.05 9.87
N THR A 101 -12.16 -7.37 11.03
CA THR A 101 -12.95 -7.73 12.20
C THR A 101 -14.45 -7.56 11.95
N VAL A 102 -14.85 -6.47 11.29
CA VAL A 102 -16.26 -6.22 10.95
C VAL A 102 -16.76 -7.26 9.95
N LYS A 103 -15.99 -7.57 8.90
CA LYS A 103 -16.40 -8.55 7.90
C LYS A 103 -16.46 -9.99 8.40
N ASP A 104 -15.50 -10.41 9.21
CA ASP A 104 -15.53 -11.75 9.81
C ASP A 104 -16.74 -11.90 10.76
N ALA A 105 -17.15 -10.83 11.44
CA ALA A 105 -18.35 -10.83 12.27
C ALA A 105 -19.65 -10.87 11.46
N GLU A 106 -19.71 -10.14 10.32
CA GLU A 106 -20.84 -10.17 9.40
C GLU A 106 -21.00 -11.55 8.74
N ASP A 107 -19.95 -12.11 8.14
CA ASP A 107 -19.97 -13.45 7.51
C ASP A 107 -20.31 -14.55 8.53
N GLY A 108 -19.79 -14.45 9.76
CA GLY A 108 -20.12 -15.38 10.84
C GLY A 108 -21.58 -15.29 11.32
N ALA A 109 -22.23 -14.13 11.17
CA ALA A 109 -23.63 -13.93 11.53
C ALA A 109 -24.61 -14.39 10.43
N GLU A 110 -24.14 -14.50 9.18
CA GLU A 110 -24.94 -14.95 8.03
C GLU A 110 -24.95 -16.49 7.85
N ARG A 111 -24.14 -17.24 8.62
CA ARG A 111 -24.07 -18.71 8.62
C ARG A 111 -24.98 -19.35 9.66
#